data_AF-A0A538JWS4-F1
#
_entry.id   AF-A0A538JWS4-F1
#
_cell.length_a   1.000
_cell.length_b   1.000
_cell.length_c   1.000
_cell.angle_alpha   90.00
_cell.angle_beta   90.00
_cell.angle_gamma   90.00
#
_symmetry.space_group_name_H-M   'P 1'
#
loop_
_entity.id
_entity.type
_entity.pdbx_description
1 polymer ?
#
loop_
_entity_poly.entity_id
_entity_poly.type
_entity_poly.pdbx_seq_one_letter_code
_entity_poly.pdbx_strand_id
1 'polypeptide(L)' 'MGRKRALTRKGAEKLGERERATGLSPDDEAARWLEEHEPKPEPQPPKSAYKSKTLHRWRQRQQPPKR' A
#
# COMPACT_ATOMS: atom_id res chain seq x y z
N MET A 1 21.49 19.73 -13.55
CA MET A 1 21.19 18.43 -12.90
C MET A 1 22.47 17.63 -12.76
N GLY A 2 23.09 17.64 -11.58
CA GLY A 2 24.32 16.87 -11.33
C GLY A 2 24.03 15.36 -11.36
N ARG A 3 24.82 14.58 -12.09
CA ARG A 3 24.72 13.12 -12.12
C ARG A 3 25.03 12.59 -10.71
N LYS A 4 24.01 12.12 -9.98
CA LYS A 4 24.19 11.44 -8.69
C LYS A 4 25.11 10.24 -8.95
N ARG A 5 26.28 10.23 -8.32
CA ARG A 5 27.21 9.10 -8.42
C ARG A 5 26.52 7.84 -7.90
N ALA A 6 26.59 6.75 -8.66
CA ALA A 6 26.04 5.47 -8.22
C ALA A 6 26.71 5.08 -6.90
N LEU A 7 25.91 4.59 -5.95
CA LEU A 7 26.43 4.13 -4.66
C LEU A 7 27.35 2.93 -4.90
N THR A 8 28.48 2.90 -4.20
CA THR A 8 29.30 1.70 -4.12
C THR A 8 28.54 0.63 -3.35
N ARG A 9 28.86 -0.66 -3.57
CA ARG A 9 28.23 -1.79 -2.87
C ARG A 9 28.20 -1.58 -1.34
N LYS A 10 29.34 -1.20 -0.75
CA LYS A 10 29.46 -0.88 0.68
C LYS A 10 28.58 0.31 1.11
N GLY A 11 28.43 1.30 0.24
CA GLY A 11 27.54 2.44 0.47
C GLY A 11 26.06 2.05 0.48
N ALA A 12 25.65 1.15 -0.42
CA ALA A 12 24.30 0.60 -0.46
C ALA A 12 24.01 -0.29 0.76
N GLU A 13 24.95 -1.14 1.16
CA GLU A 13 24.84 -1.99 2.36
C GLU A 13 24.65 -1.13 3.63
N LYS A 14 25.50 -0.10 3.81
CA LYS A 14 25.39 0.83 4.96
C LYS A 14 24.10 1.65 4.96
N LEU A 15 23.58 1.99 3.77
CA LEU A 15 22.32 2.69 3.63
C LEU A 15 21.15 1.76 4.02
N GLY A 16 21.15 0.52 3.57
CA GLY A 16 20.15 -0.48 3.95
C GLY A 16 20.21 -0.90 5.43
N GLU A 17 21.39 -0.87 6.06
CA GLU A 17 21.52 -1.00 7.52
C GLU A 17 20.86 0.16 8.26
N ARG A 18 21.10 1.40 7.81
CA ARG A 18 20.47 2.59 8.40
C ARG A 18 18.97 2.56 8.24
N GLU A 19 18.46 2.24 7.06
CA GLU A 19 17.02 2.14 6.79
C GLU A 19 16.34 1.10 7.68
N ARG A 20 16.99 -0.06 7.90
CA ARG A 20 16.51 -1.09 8.83
C ARG A 20 16.61 -0.66 10.29
N ALA A 21 17.68 0.03 10.68
CA ALA A 21 17.84 0.57 12.02
C ALA A 21 16.85 1.71 12.33
N THR A 22 16.42 2.46 11.30
CA THR A 22 15.33 3.43 11.39
C THR A 22 13.95 2.79 11.21
N GLY A 23 13.88 1.49 10.97
CA GLY A 23 12.61 0.77 10.94
C GLY A 23 11.95 0.85 12.31
N LEU A 24 10.64 1.15 12.32
CA LEU A 24 9.80 1.13 13.51
C LEU A 24 10.04 -0.20 14.22
N SER A 25 10.34 -0.14 15.52
CA SER A 25 10.57 -1.34 16.32
C SER A 25 9.38 -2.30 16.13
N PRO A 26 9.61 -3.61 15.97
CA PRO A 26 8.51 -4.58 15.98
C PRO A 26 7.65 -4.51 17.26
N ASP A 27 8.23 -3.98 18.34
CA ASP A 27 7.58 -3.70 19.62
C ASP A 27 7.26 -2.22 19.82
N ASP A 28 7.13 -1.44 18.74
CA ASP A 28 6.75 -0.04 18.84
C ASP A 28 5.31 0.07 19.36
N GLU A 29 5.19 0.39 20.65
CA GLU A 29 3.91 0.58 21.34
C GLU A 29 3.06 1.66 20.67
N ALA A 30 3.69 2.69 20.08
CA ALA A 30 2.96 3.73 19.36
C ALA A 30 2.39 3.19 18.05
N ALA A 31 3.13 2.34 17.32
CA ALA A 31 2.61 1.69 16.10
C ALA A 31 1.45 0.73 16.43
N ARG A 32 1.53 -0.03 17.53
CA ARG A 32 0.42 -0.87 17.99
C ARG A 32 -0.80 -0.06 18.37
N TRP A 33 -0.60 1.06 19.07
CA TRP A 33 -1.69 1.96 19.42
C TRP A 33 -2.36 2.54 18.17
N LEU A 34 -1.60 2.93 17.15
CA LEU A 34 -2.17 3.41 15.88
C LEU A 34 -2.96 2.32 15.15
N GLU A 35 -2.48 1.08 15.11
CA GLU A 35 -3.23 -0.03 14.50
C GLU A 35 -4.57 -0.32 15.22
N GLU A 36 -4.58 -0.20 16.55
CA GLU A 36 -5.78 -0.45 17.36
C GLU A 36 -6.77 0.73 17.34
N HIS A 37 -6.27 1.97 17.30
CA HIS A 37 -7.09 3.17 17.48
C HIS A 37 -7.30 4.02 16.23
N GLU A 38 -6.47 3.90 15.19
CA GLU A 38 -6.74 4.61 13.94
C GLU A 38 -7.80 3.88 13.12
N PRO A 39 -8.89 4.57 12.73
CA PRO A 39 -9.84 3.99 11.80
C PRO A 39 -9.12 3.73 10.47
N LYS A 40 -9.35 2.54 9.91
CA LYS A 40 -8.80 2.20 8.58
C LYS A 40 -9.22 3.27 7.57
N PRO A 41 -8.31 3.72 6.69
CA PRO A 41 -8.63 4.72 5.69
C PRO A 41 -9.78 4.22 4.83
N GLU A 42 -10.65 5.14 4.43
CA GLU A 42 -11.74 4.80 3.53
C GLU A 42 -11.19 4.20 2.23
N PRO A 43 -11.83 3.14 1.70
CA PRO A 43 -11.41 2.56 0.44
C PRO A 43 -11.48 3.63 -0.65
N GLN A 44 -10.42 3.74 -1.45
CA GLN A 44 -10.38 4.71 -2.54
C GLN A 44 -11.56 4.50 -3.49
N PRO A 45 -12.22 5.58 -3.94
CA PRO A 45 -13.32 5.46 -4.89
C PRO A 45 -12.82 4.84 -6.20
N PRO A 46 -13.67 4.10 -6.91
CA PRO A 46 -13.28 3.51 -8.18
C PRO A 46 -12.97 4.62 -9.19
N LYS A 47 -11.91 4.44 -9.99
CA LYS A 47 -11.46 5.40 -11.03
C LYS A 47 -12.56 5.81 -12.02
N SER A 48 -13.60 5.00 -12.18
CA SER A 48 -14.82 5.36 -12.91
C SER A 48 -15.99 4.49 -12.46
N ALA A 49 -17.22 4.92 -12.73
CA ALA A 49 -18.44 4.17 -12.42
C ALA A 49 -18.43 2.76 -13.04
N TYR A 50 -17.89 2.62 -14.26
CA TYR A 50 -17.76 1.32 -14.93
C TYR A 50 -16.84 0.33 -14.19
N LYS A 51 -15.86 0.86 -13.44
CA LYS A 51 -14.94 0.06 -12.62
C LYS A 51 -15.47 -0.21 -11.21
N SER A 52 -16.70 0.22 -10.89
CA SER A 52 -17.32 -0.09 -9.61
C SER A 52 -17.67 -1.58 -9.52
N LYS A 53 -17.18 -2.24 -8.46
CA LYS A 53 -17.51 -3.63 -8.13
C LYS A 53 -19.02 -3.82 -7.93
N THR A 54 -19.68 -2.82 -7.35
CA THR A 54 -21.13 -2.81 -7.13
C THR A 54 -21.88 -2.83 -8.46
N LEU A 55 -21.49 -1.96 -9.40
CA LEU A 55 -22.08 -1.90 -10.73
C LEU A 55 -21.81 -3.21 -11.51
N HIS A 56 -20.60 -3.75 -11.44
CA HIS A 56 -20.29 -5.04 -12.06
C HIS A 56 -21.18 -6.17 -11.53
N ARG A 57 -21.31 -6.28 -10.19
CA ARG A 57 -22.16 -7.30 -9.55
C ARG A 57 -23.63 -7.16 -9.94
N TRP A 58 -24.14 -5.93 -9.98
CA TRP A 58 -25.50 -5.66 -10.44
C TRP A 58 -25.69 -6.13 -11.89
N ARG A 59 -24.77 -5.78 -12.80
CA ARG A 59 -24.84 -6.22 -14.21
C ARG A 59 -24.85 -7.75 -14.32
N GLN A 60 -24.01 -8.44 -13.57
CA GLN A 60 -23.96 -9.92 -13.60
C GLN A 60 -25.29 -10.55 -13.17
N ARG A 61 -25.98 -9.99 -12.17
CA ARG A 61 -27.30 -10.49 -11.73
C ARG A 61 -28.39 -10.32 -12.79
N GLN A 62 -28.25 -9.32 -13.67
CA GLN A 62 -29.20 -9.06 -14.75
C GLN A 62 -28.93 -9.90 -16.00
N GLN A 63 -27.79 -10.59 -16.08
CA GLN A 63 -27.52 -11.47 -17.20
C GLN A 63 -28.26 -12.80 -16.97
N PRO A 64 -29.03 -13.28 -17.96
CA PRO A 64 -29.56 -14.64 -17.89
C PRO A 64 -28.40 -15.63 -17.85
N PRO A 65 -28.55 -16.78 -17.18
CA PRO A 65 -27.53 -17.82 -17.22
C PRO A 65 -27.26 -18.19 -18.69
N LYS A 66 -25.99 -18.13 -19.09
CA LYS A 66 -25.59 -18.63 -20.41
C LYS A 66 -25.89 -20.13 -20.43
N ARG A 67 -26.76 -20.53 -21.35
CA ARG A 67 -27.03 -21.94 -21.68
C ARG A 67 -25.86 -22.51 -22.48
#